data_AF-A0A4S9SKD7-F1
#
_entry.id   AF-A0A4S9SKD7-F1
#
_cell.length_a   1.000
_cell.length_b   1.000
_cell.length_c   1.000
_cell.angle_alpha   90.00
_cell.angle_beta   90.00
_cell.angle_gamma   90.00
#
_symmetry.space_group_name_H-M   'P 1'
#
loop_
_entity.id
_entity.type
_entity.pdbx_description
1 polymer ?
#
loop_
_entity_poly.entity_id
_entity_poly.type
_entity_poly.pdbx_seq_one_letter_code
_entity_poly.pdbx_strand_id
1 'polypeptide(L)'
;MTSTIDSSIPPLKPIYEPKDASAPRNESPKLAKLISTLQLQQHIEGGYFVETDRDVNRVPNPFLNTSPSAASNEQTTFYTSTGAVSANLSNKLTEVDPDKNKDASEGEKTRNASTSIHYLLTPESPMGAFHRNRGRTIHTLHRGRGRYVIIHADEVLPSYDTHSGIRGKARVETFIVGHDVEKGERLQWIVDGGKYKSSFLLPLEGEEKDWEGLLISETVVPGFEYSDHDFMRVERLEALVTKEQADEMRWMLRKDDKPV
;
A
#
# COMPACT_ATOMS: atom_id res chain seq x y z
N MET A 1 0.47 -18.97 -21.29
CA MET A 1 1.59 -18.52 -20.44
C MET A 1 1.10 -18.43 -19.01
N THR A 2 1.89 -18.85 -18.04
CA THR A 2 1.62 -18.71 -16.59
C THR A 2 2.20 -17.40 -16.06
N SER A 3 1.76 -16.93 -14.89
CA SER A 3 2.38 -15.75 -14.26
C SER A 3 3.86 -16.01 -13.92
N THR A 4 4.64 -14.94 -13.98
CA THR A 4 6.05 -14.88 -13.56
C THR A 4 6.20 -14.71 -12.04
N ILE A 5 5.10 -14.46 -11.33
CA ILE A 5 5.05 -14.33 -9.87
C ILE A 5 4.69 -15.67 -9.23
N ASP A 6 3.67 -16.35 -9.76
CA ASP A 6 3.22 -17.66 -9.31
C ASP A 6 2.74 -18.48 -10.52
N SER A 7 3.43 -19.58 -10.82
CA SER A 7 3.12 -20.39 -12.00
C SER A 7 1.76 -21.11 -11.92
N SER A 8 1.12 -21.15 -10.75
CA SER A 8 -0.21 -21.72 -10.55
C SER A 8 -1.35 -20.81 -11.03
N ILE A 9 -1.08 -19.54 -11.30
CA ILE A 9 -2.07 -18.56 -11.74
C ILE A 9 -1.81 -18.05 -13.18
N PRO A 10 -2.84 -17.53 -13.86
CA PRO A 10 -2.66 -16.76 -15.09
C PRO A 10 -1.83 -15.48 -14.84
N PRO A 11 -1.14 -14.95 -15.87
CA PRO A 11 -0.45 -13.67 -15.78
C PRO A 11 -1.38 -12.56 -15.29
N LEU A 12 -0.86 -11.67 -14.46
CA LEU A 12 -1.59 -10.51 -13.96
C LEU A 12 -1.96 -9.60 -15.12
N LYS A 13 -3.27 -9.47 -15.34
CA LYS A 13 -3.85 -8.58 -16.36
C LYS A 13 -5.11 -7.93 -15.81
N PRO A 14 -5.37 -6.67 -16.18
CA PRO A 14 -6.64 -6.04 -15.85
C PRO A 14 -7.78 -6.75 -16.58
N ILE A 15 -8.88 -6.98 -15.87
CA ILE A 15 -10.15 -7.38 -16.49
C ILE A 15 -10.89 -6.13 -16.99
N TYR A 16 -10.77 -5.04 -16.24
CA TYR A 16 -11.27 -3.71 -16.60
C TYR A 16 -10.06 -2.80 -16.83
N GLU A 17 -10.00 -2.14 -17.98
CA GLU A 17 -8.86 -1.30 -18.35
C GLU A 17 -8.75 -0.06 -17.44
N PRO A 18 -7.59 0.16 -16.77
CA PRO A 18 -7.37 1.37 -15.99
C PRO A 18 -7.43 2.61 -16.87
N LYS A 19 -8.33 3.54 -16.53
CA LYS A 19 -8.44 4.83 -17.22
C LYS A 19 -7.55 5.89 -16.58
N ASP A 20 -7.13 6.86 -17.38
CA ASP A 20 -6.40 8.05 -16.93
C ASP A 20 -7.16 8.79 -15.83
N ALA A 21 -6.44 9.38 -14.86
CA ALA A 21 -7.06 10.13 -13.76
C ALA A 21 -7.97 11.28 -14.24
N SER A 22 -7.63 11.90 -15.38
CA SER A 22 -8.44 12.95 -16.01
C SER A 22 -9.62 12.43 -16.84
N ALA A 23 -9.70 11.11 -17.09
CA ALA A 23 -10.77 10.54 -17.89
C ALA A 23 -12.10 10.56 -17.12
N PRO A 24 -13.22 10.92 -17.77
CA PRO A 24 -14.53 10.88 -17.15
C PRO A 24 -14.86 9.43 -16.74
N ARG A 25 -15.48 9.28 -15.57
CA ARG A 25 -15.94 8.00 -15.02
C ARG A 25 -17.45 7.93 -15.11
N ASN A 26 -17.96 6.97 -15.89
CA ASN A 26 -19.38 6.77 -16.10
C ASN A 26 -19.83 5.52 -15.34
N GLU A 27 -19.97 5.68 -14.03
CA GLU A 27 -20.35 4.59 -13.12
C GLU A 27 -21.79 4.12 -13.36
N SER A 28 -22.06 2.84 -13.07
CA SER A 28 -23.44 2.32 -13.09
C SER A 28 -24.31 3.07 -12.07
N PRO A 29 -25.64 3.19 -12.26
CA PRO A 29 -26.50 3.93 -11.35
C PRO A 29 -26.37 3.49 -9.87
N LYS A 30 -26.11 2.20 -9.65
CA LYS A 30 -25.89 1.61 -8.32
C LYS A 30 -24.58 2.09 -7.69
N LEU A 31 -23.48 2.05 -8.46
CA LEU A 31 -22.18 2.54 -8.00
C LEU A 31 -22.18 4.06 -7.81
N ALA A 32 -22.76 4.81 -8.74
CA ALA A 32 -22.92 6.27 -8.62
C ALA A 32 -23.70 6.65 -7.36
N LYS A 33 -24.80 5.93 -7.05
CA LYS A 33 -25.58 6.15 -5.83
C LYS A 33 -24.75 5.83 -4.59
N LEU A 34 -23.96 4.76 -4.58
CA LEU A 34 -23.10 4.41 -3.46
C LEU A 34 -22.01 5.47 -3.24
N ILE A 35 -21.28 5.85 -4.29
CA ILE A 35 -20.24 6.88 -4.26
C ILE A 35 -20.81 8.17 -3.66
N SER A 36 -21.98 8.60 -4.11
CA SER A 36 -22.65 9.77 -3.56
C SER A 36 -23.08 9.58 -2.09
N THR A 37 -23.61 8.41 -1.73
CA THR A 37 -24.13 8.13 -0.37
C THR A 37 -23.01 8.10 0.66
N LEU A 38 -21.87 7.49 0.31
CA LEU A 38 -20.68 7.42 1.16
C LEU A 38 -19.76 8.64 1.00
N GLN A 39 -20.13 9.61 0.16
CA GLN A 39 -19.34 10.82 -0.12
C GLN A 39 -17.90 10.51 -0.60
N LEU A 40 -17.75 9.45 -1.39
CA LEU A 40 -16.45 9.05 -1.92
C LEU A 40 -15.98 10.04 -3.00
N GLN A 41 -14.69 10.33 -2.98
CA GLN A 41 -13.98 11.13 -3.99
C GLN A 41 -12.92 10.27 -4.67
N GLN A 42 -12.45 10.67 -5.86
CA GLN A 42 -11.38 9.92 -6.54
C GLN A 42 -10.10 9.94 -5.70
N HIS A 43 -9.43 8.79 -5.60
CA HIS A 43 -8.18 8.67 -4.86
C HIS A 43 -6.97 8.88 -5.78
N ILE A 44 -5.88 9.41 -5.23
CA ILE A 44 -4.63 9.68 -5.98
C ILE A 44 -3.96 8.40 -6.51
N GLU A 45 -4.25 7.26 -5.89
CA GLU A 45 -3.78 5.93 -6.33
C GLU A 45 -4.69 5.31 -7.40
N GLY A 46 -5.88 5.88 -7.66
CA GLY A 46 -6.97 5.23 -8.39
C GLY A 46 -8.04 4.67 -7.45
N GLY A 47 -9.21 4.34 -7.97
CA GLY A 47 -10.41 4.09 -7.17
C GLY A 47 -11.03 5.35 -6.56
N TYR A 48 -11.88 5.16 -5.57
CA TYR A 48 -12.52 6.21 -4.77
C TYR A 48 -12.29 5.97 -3.29
N PHE A 49 -12.28 7.04 -2.49
CA PHE A 49 -12.09 6.94 -1.05
C PHE A 49 -12.82 8.05 -0.29
N VAL A 50 -12.95 7.88 1.03
CA VAL A 50 -13.25 8.97 1.96
C VAL A 50 -12.61 8.62 3.31
N GLU A 51 -12.01 9.61 3.99
CA GLU A 51 -11.59 9.45 5.38
C GLU A 51 -12.84 9.47 6.27
N THR A 52 -13.05 8.39 7.02
CA THR A 52 -14.23 8.21 7.87
C THR A 52 -13.93 8.46 9.35
N ASP A 53 -12.67 8.29 9.76
CA ASP A 53 -12.22 8.55 11.12
C ASP A 53 -10.75 8.98 11.14
N ARG A 54 -10.43 9.86 12.09
CA ARG A 54 -9.07 10.26 12.45
C ARG A 54 -9.05 10.41 13.96
N ASP A 55 -8.35 9.50 14.63
CA ASP A 55 -8.35 9.43 16.09
C ASP A 55 -7.79 10.74 16.67
N VAL A 56 -8.54 11.37 17.58
CA VAL A 56 -8.13 12.59 18.27
C VAL A 56 -6.87 12.39 19.13
N ASN A 57 -6.61 11.15 19.55
CA ASN A 57 -5.41 10.78 20.30
C ASN A 57 -4.17 10.91 19.41
N ARG A 58 -3.17 11.61 19.94
CA ARG A 58 -1.87 11.80 19.28
C ARG A 58 -0.84 10.88 19.93
N VAL A 59 -0.10 10.13 19.11
CA VAL A 59 1.02 9.29 19.55
C VAL A 59 2.35 9.83 19.03
N PRO A 60 3.48 9.56 19.70
CA PRO A 60 4.80 9.89 19.17
C PRO A 60 4.99 9.33 17.76
N ASN A 61 5.54 10.13 16.84
CA ASN A 61 5.80 9.67 15.49
C ASN A 61 7.00 8.70 15.48
N PRO A 62 6.80 7.40 15.16
CA PRO A 62 7.89 6.43 15.15
C PRO A 62 8.85 6.61 13.95
N PHE A 63 8.54 7.50 13.01
CA PHE A 63 9.28 7.69 11.76
C PHE A 63 10.26 8.88 11.77
N LEU A 64 10.38 9.62 12.87
CA LEU A 64 11.29 10.78 12.96
C LEU A 64 12.77 10.40 12.84
N ASN A 65 13.12 9.17 13.24
CA ASN A 65 14.51 8.68 13.23
C ASN A 65 14.81 7.76 12.04
N THR A 66 13.89 7.62 11.08
CA THR A 66 14.03 6.68 9.95
C THR A 66 14.42 7.34 8.62
N SER A 67 14.72 8.65 8.62
CA SER A 67 15.37 9.35 7.49
C SER A 67 16.90 9.41 7.67
N PRO A 68 17.71 9.43 6.59
CA PRO A 68 19.05 8.85 6.56
C PRO A 68 20.11 9.76 7.18
N SER A 69 20.31 9.67 8.50
CA SER A 69 21.59 9.88 9.19
C SER A 69 21.34 9.92 10.70
N ALA A 70 21.16 8.76 11.32
CA ALA A 70 21.59 8.55 12.70
C ALA A 70 21.51 7.05 13.00
N ALA A 71 22.67 6.40 13.04
CA ALA A 71 22.84 5.27 13.93
C ALA A 71 22.61 5.80 15.35
N SER A 72 21.40 5.65 15.88
CA SER A 72 21.13 5.91 17.28
C SER A 72 21.23 4.59 18.04
N ASN A 73 22.07 4.60 19.06
CA ASN A 73 22.31 3.50 20.00
C ASN A 73 21.15 3.34 21.00
N GLU A 74 19.92 3.66 20.59
CA GLU A 74 18.73 3.52 21.42
C GLU A 74 17.89 2.37 20.91
N GLN A 75 17.44 1.52 21.84
CA GLN A 75 16.63 0.33 21.61
C GLN A 75 15.56 0.59 20.54
N THR A 76 15.85 0.19 19.29
CA THR A 76 14.89 0.31 18.20
C THR A 76 13.89 -0.81 18.41
N THR A 77 12.73 -0.45 18.94
CA THR A 77 11.65 -1.41 19.21
C THR A 77 10.92 -1.64 17.89
N PHE A 78 11.18 -2.77 17.23
CA PHE A 78 10.44 -3.15 16.04
C PHE A 78 9.12 -3.77 16.47
N TYR A 79 8.01 -3.16 16.06
CA TYR A 79 6.68 -3.75 16.25
C TYR A 79 6.41 -4.71 15.09
N THR A 80 6.59 -6.00 15.34
CA THR A 80 6.12 -7.05 14.42
C THR A 80 4.78 -7.60 14.88
N SER A 81 4.10 -8.35 14.02
CA SER A 81 2.80 -8.99 14.32
C SER A 81 2.83 -9.95 15.51
N THR A 82 4.01 -10.33 16.01
CA THR A 82 4.20 -11.25 17.14
C THR A 82 4.68 -10.56 18.43
N GLY A 83 4.75 -9.23 18.45
CA GLY A 83 5.17 -8.43 19.60
C GLY A 83 6.49 -7.71 19.40
N ALA A 84 6.85 -6.86 20.35
CA ALA A 84 8.08 -6.05 20.31
C ALA A 84 9.33 -6.93 20.45
N VAL A 85 10.23 -6.89 19.46
CA VAL A 85 11.52 -7.59 19.51
C VAL A 85 12.63 -6.55 19.70
N SER A 86 13.45 -6.71 20.74
CA SER A 86 14.66 -5.91 20.96
C SER A 86 15.89 -6.66 20.44
N ALA A 87 16.67 -6.03 19.57
CA ALA A 87 17.97 -6.52 19.14
C ALA A 87 19.08 -5.57 19.59
N ASN A 88 20.09 -6.08 20.30
CA ASN A 88 21.28 -5.32 20.69
C ASN A 88 22.38 -5.54 19.65
N LEU A 89 22.78 -4.50 18.91
CA LEU A 89 23.97 -4.50 18.07
C LEU A 89 24.95 -3.44 18.59
N SER A 90 25.94 -3.88 19.36
CA SER A 90 27.04 -3.04 19.80
C SER A 90 28.01 -2.80 18.64
N ASN A 91 28.09 -1.57 18.11
CA ASN A 91 29.25 -1.13 17.34
C ASN A 91 29.47 0.40 17.43
N LYS A 92 30.76 0.77 17.38
CA LYS A 92 31.35 2.08 17.74
C LYS A 92 30.74 3.30 17.03
N LEU A 93 30.64 4.37 17.83
CA LEU A 93 30.13 5.71 17.55
C LEU A 93 31.09 6.52 16.65
N THR A 94 30.54 7.21 15.65
CA THR A 94 31.08 8.48 15.14
C THR A 94 30.02 9.54 15.40
N GLU A 95 30.46 10.70 15.92
CA GLU A 95 29.63 11.78 16.45
C GLU A 95 28.54 12.24 15.46
N VAL A 96 27.29 12.24 15.94
CA VAL A 96 26.12 12.80 15.25
C VAL A 96 25.93 14.23 15.76
N ASP A 97 25.78 15.18 14.85
CA ASP A 97 25.42 16.56 15.14
C ASP A 97 24.02 16.63 15.78
N PRO A 98 23.89 17.06 17.05
CA PRO A 98 22.63 17.05 17.80
C PRO A 98 21.61 18.09 17.33
N ASP A 99 21.95 18.97 16.38
CA ASP A 99 21.10 20.11 16.00
C ASP A 99 20.14 19.88 14.82
N LYS A 100 20.21 18.75 14.11
CA LYS A 100 19.32 18.51 12.93
C LYS A 100 17.83 18.29 13.24
N ASN A 101 17.46 18.08 14.51
CA ASN A 101 16.07 17.79 14.92
C ASN A 101 15.34 18.99 15.57
N LYS A 102 15.95 20.18 15.58
CA LYS A 102 15.32 21.38 16.19
C LYS A 102 14.18 21.98 15.36
N ASP A 103 14.08 21.62 14.07
CA ASP A 103 13.14 22.26 13.13
C ASP A 103 11.97 21.37 12.64
N ALA A 104 11.81 20.14 13.17
CA ALA A 104 10.62 19.36 12.88
C ALA A 104 9.39 20.10 13.46
N SER A 105 8.45 20.48 12.60
CA SER A 105 7.22 21.15 13.04
C SER A 105 6.48 20.30 14.08
N GLU A 106 5.69 20.91 14.98
CA GLU A 106 4.91 20.15 15.97
C GLU A 106 4.01 19.07 15.32
N GLY A 107 3.59 19.28 14.06
CA GLY A 107 2.85 18.30 13.26
C GLY A 107 3.66 17.07 12.87
N GLU A 108 4.98 17.17 12.71
CA GLU A 108 5.82 16.02 12.37
C GLU A 108 6.15 15.15 13.58
N LYS A 109 6.16 15.72 14.79
CA LYS A 109 6.58 15.01 16.02
C LYS A 109 5.63 13.91 16.47
N THR A 110 4.39 13.96 16.01
CA THR A 110 3.33 13.05 16.41
C THR A 110 2.53 12.60 15.19
N ARG A 111 1.73 11.55 15.38
CA ARG A 111 0.69 11.11 14.45
C ARG A 111 -0.62 10.95 15.20
N ASN A 112 -1.75 11.00 14.52
CA ASN A 112 -2.98 10.44 15.09
C ASN A 112 -2.74 8.96 15.41
N ALA A 113 -3.39 8.40 16.42
CA ALA A 113 -3.21 6.98 16.76
C ALA A 113 -3.62 6.07 15.60
N SER A 114 -4.68 6.47 14.87
CA SER A 114 -5.10 5.83 13.63
C SER A 114 -5.85 6.81 12.72
N THR A 115 -5.97 6.43 11.45
CA THR A 115 -6.93 6.98 10.50
C THR A 115 -7.62 5.83 9.79
N SER A 116 -8.90 5.97 9.49
CA SER A 116 -9.67 4.99 8.74
C SER A 116 -10.33 5.61 7.52
N ILE A 117 -10.40 4.83 6.44
CA ILE A 117 -11.05 5.22 5.19
C ILE A 117 -12.04 4.15 4.74
N HIS A 118 -13.01 4.52 3.93
CA HIS A 118 -13.55 3.62 2.91
C HIS A 118 -12.72 3.74 1.64
N TYR A 119 -12.50 2.62 0.95
CA TYR A 119 -11.87 2.57 -0.36
C TYR A 119 -12.67 1.67 -1.30
N LEU A 120 -12.90 2.14 -2.53
CA LEU A 120 -13.74 1.50 -3.53
C LEU A 120 -13.02 1.43 -4.89
N LEU A 121 -12.86 0.22 -5.42
CA LEU A 121 -12.58 0.02 -6.85
C LEU A 121 -13.88 -0.23 -7.62
N THR A 122 -13.94 0.26 -8.85
CA THR A 122 -15.08 0.10 -9.77
C THR A 122 -14.59 -0.30 -11.16
N PRO A 123 -15.45 -0.78 -12.08
CA PRO A 123 -15.04 -1.06 -13.46
C PRO A 123 -14.46 0.17 -14.15
N GLU A 124 -14.97 1.36 -13.80
CA GLU A 124 -14.48 2.61 -14.37
C GLU A 124 -13.17 3.07 -13.73
N SER A 125 -12.87 2.72 -12.48
CA SER A 125 -11.62 3.00 -11.75
C SER A 125 -11.12 1.73 -11.02
N PRO A 126 -10.56 0.76 -11.76
CA PRO A 126 -10.48 -0.64 -11.31
C PRO A 126 -9.19 -1.00 -10.60
N MET A 127 -8.30 -0.03 -10.35
CA MET A 127 -6.94 -0.29 -9.90
C MET A 127 -6.49 0.77 -8.89
N GLY A 128 -5.89 0.30 -7.79
CA GLY A 128 -5.03 1.11 -6.94
C GLY A 128 -3.57 0.88 -7.34
N ALA A 129 -2.92 1.93 -7.85
CA ALA A 129 -1.54 1.88 -8.32
C ALA A 129 -0.56 1.51 -7.19
N PHE A 130 0.61 0.99 -7.57
CA PHE A 130 1.64 0.66 -6.59
C PHE A 130 2.07 1.87 -5.77
N HIS A 131 1.88 1.75 -4.45
CA HIS A 131 2.28 2.74 -3.47
C HIS A 131 2.72 2.06 -2.18
N ARG A 132 3.35 2.82 -1.29
CA ARG A 132 3.91 2.35 -0.03
C ARG A 132 3.65 3.37 1.05
N ASN A 133 3.46 2.86 2.27
CA ASN A 133 3.32 3.67 3.47
C ASN A 133 4.39 3.25 4.50
N ARG A 134 4.83 4.19 5.36
CA ARG A 134 5.65 3.88 6.54
C ARG A 134 4.83 3.20 7.64
N GLY A 135 3.56 3.59 7.77
CA GLY A 135 2.60 2.95 8.66
C GLY A 135 2.09 1.62 8.11
N ARG A 136 1.78 0.68 9.00
CA ARG A 136 1.07 -0.54 8.61
C ARG A 136 -0.39 -0.21 8.31
N THR A 137 -0.98 -0.94 7.36
CA THR A 137 -2.38 -0.77 6.97
C THR A 137 -3.15 -2.07 7.16
N ILE A 138 -4.24 -2.02 7.91
CA ILE A 138 -5.22 -3.10 8.08
C ILE A 138 -6.33 -2.88 7.06
N HIS A 139 -6.66 -3.90 6.29
CA HIS A 139 -7.70 -3.84 5.27
C HIS A 139 -8.80 -4.83 5.62
N THR A 140 -10.05 -4.38 5.60
CA THR A 140 -11.22 -5.23 5.90
C THR A 140 -12.20 -5.16 4.73
N LEU A 141 -12.55 -6.31 4.18
CA LEU A 141 -13.51 -6.45 3.09
C LEU A 141 -14.94 -6.15 3.58
N HIS A 142 -15.65 -5.28 2.86
CA HIS A 142 -17.09 -5.11 3.03
C HIS A 142 -17.88 -5.81 1.95
N ARG A 143 -17.45 -5.70 0.69
CA ARG A 143 -18.15 -6.29 -0.45
C ARG A 143 -17.27 -6.38 -1.68
N GLY A 144 -17.52 -7.39 -2.51
CA GLY A 144 -16.89 -7.52 -3.82
C GLY A 144 -15.64 -8.36 -3.80
N ARG A 145 -14.82 -8.23 -4.85
CA ARG A 145 -13.67 -9.10 -5.07
C ARG A 145 -12.55 -8.38 -5.78
N GLY A 146 -11.32 -8.70 -5.40
CA GLY A 146 -10.14 -8.13 -6.03
C GLY A 146 -8.90 -8.97 -5.82
N ARG A 147 -7.82 -8.54 -6.46
CA ARG A 147 -6.50 -9.12 -6.28
C ARG A 147 -5.57 -8.07 -5.72
N TYR A 148 -4.84 -8.45 -4.68
CA TYR A 148 -3.71 -7.67 -4.16
C TYR A 148 -2.40 -8.24 -4.70
N VAL A 149 -1.45 -7.34 -4.91
CA VAL A 149 -0.07 -7.64 -5.28
C VAL A 149 0.84 -6.85 -4.35
N ILE A 150 1.68 -7.56 -3.62
CA ILE A 150 2.57 -7.00 -2.59
C ILE A 150 4.01 -7.28 -2.99
N ILE A 151 4.83 -6.23 -3.02
CA ILE A 151 6.28 -6.35 -3.18
C ILE A 151 6.89 -6.10 -1.79
N HIS A 152 7.51 -7.15 -1.24
CA HIS A 152 8.12 -7.15 0.10
C HIS A 152 9.47 -6.43 0.08
N ALA A 153 9.44 -5.14 -0.23
CA ALA A 153 10.62 -4.31 -0.36
C ALA A 153 11.34 -4.10 0.99
N ASP A 154 10.63 -4.22 2.10
CA ASP A 154 11.15 -4.22 3.47
C ASP A 154 12.17 -5.33 3.74
N GLU A 155 12.09 -6.44 3.01
CA GLU A 155 13.03 -7.57 3.15
C GLU A 155 14.40 -7.27 2.50
N VAL A 156 14.45 -6.35 1.52
CA VAL A 156 15.65 -6.11 0.70
C VAL A 156 16.16 -4.67 0.75
N LEU A 157 15.38 -3.74 1.33
CA LEU A 157 15.75 -2.35 1.54
C LEU A 157 16.14 -2.12 3.00
N PRO A 158 17.42 -1.81 3.29
CA PRO A 158 17.86 -1.50 4.65
C PRO A 158 17.37 -0.13 5.14
N SER A 159 16.90 0.72 4.23
CA SER A 159 16.29 2.02 4.56
C SER A 159 15.15 2.34 3.59
N TYR A 160 14.22 3.18 4.03
CA TYR A 160 12.99 3.49 3.29
C TYR A 160 13.27 4.07 1.89
N ASP A 161 14.30 4.92 1.73
CA ASP A 161 14.45 5.77 0.52
C ASP A 161 15.67 5.46 -0.36
N THR A 162 16.60 4.59 0.04
CA THR A 162 17.87 4.42 -0.70
C THR A 162 17.83 3.32 -1.78
N HIS A 163 18.02 3.69 -3.05
CA HIS A 163 18.21 2.73 -4.16
C HIS A 163 19.53 1.94 -4.04
N SER A 164 20.60 2.58 -3.57
CA SER A 164 21.94 1.97 -3.40
C SER A 164 22.00 0.86 -2.34
N GLY A 165 20.93 0.67 -1.57
CA GLY A 165 20.86 -0.30 -0.49
C GLY A 165 20.18 -1.62 -0.84
N ILE A 166 19.62 -1.79 -2.05
CA ILE A 166 18.88 -3.00 -2.43
C ILE A 166 19.81 -4.22 -2.36
N ARG A 167 19.53 -5.15 -1.44
CA ARG A 167 20.37 -6.33 -1.16
C ARG A 167 20.06 -7.54 -2.03
N GLY A 168 19.01 -7.47 -2.84
CA GLY A 168 18.54 -8.57 -3.68
C GLY A 168 17.19 -8.25 -4.32
N LYS A 169 16.59 -9.25 -4.98
CA LYS A 169 15.24 -9.13 -5.52
C LYS A 169 14.21 -9.36 -4.42
N ALA A 170 13.24 -8.45 -4.32
CA ALA A 170 12.15 -8.53 -3.39
C ALA A 170 11.22 -9.70 -3.75
N ARG A 171 10.73 -10.39 -2.73
CA ARG A 171 9.65 -11.36 -2.92
C ARG A 171 8.38 -10.62 -3.33
N VAL A 172 7.66 -11.21 -4.28
CA VAL A 172 6.34 -10.74 -4.71
C VAL A 172 5.29 -11.74 -4.20
N GLU A 173 4.23 -11.25 -3.58
CA GLU A 173 3.09 -12.03 -3.12
C GLU A 173 1.82 -11.54 -3.82
N THR A 174 0.94 -12.45 -4.18
CA THR A 174 -0.40 -12.11 -4.66
C THR A 174 -1.45 -13.00 -4.02
N PHE A 175 -2.62 -12.42 -3.75
CA PHE A 175 -3.75 -13.13 -3.18
C PHE A 175 -5.07 -12.46 -3.57
N ILE A 176 -6.15 -13.22 -3.49
CA ILE A 176 -7.51 -12.74 -3.77
C ILE A 176 -8.17 -12.32 -2.46
N VAL A 177 -8.89 -11.20 -2.52
CA VAL A 177 -9.77 -10.72 -1.46
C VAL A 177 -11.20 -10.89 -1.93
N GLY A 178 -12.04 -11.45 -1.07
CA GLY A 178 -13.38 -11.88 -1.42
C GLY A 178 -13.97 -12.78 -0.33
N HIS A 179 -15.23 -13.17 -0.50
CA HIS A 179 -15.99 -13.91 0.52
C HIS A 179 -15.80 -15.43 0.46
N ASP A 180 -15.15 -15.98 -0.57
CA ASP A 180 -14.96 -17.42 -0.74
C ASP A 180 -13.75 -17.92 0.08
N VAL A 181 -13.89 -17.87 1.40
CA VAL A 181 -12.83 -18.23 2.36
C VAL A 181 -12.41 -19.69 2.26
N GLU A 182 -13.32 -20.58 1.85
CA GLU A 182 -13.03 -22.00 1.64
C GLU A 182 -12.08 -22.22 0.45
N LYS A 183 -12.08 -21.30 -0.52
CA LYS A 183 -11.10 -21.26 -1.62
C LYS A 183 -9.86 -20.39 -1.32
N GLY A 184 -9.71 -19.91 -0.09
CA GLY A 184 -8.54 -19.15 0.35
C GLY A 184 -8.61 -17.65 0.10
N GLU A 185 -9.78 -17.09 -0.25
CA GLU A 185 -9.96 -15.65 -0.33
C GLU A 185 -9.89 -15.01 1.06
N ARG A 186 -9.34 -13.79 1.14
CA ARG A 186 -9.12 -13.09 2.41
C ARG A 186 -10.22 -12.06 2.67
N LEU A 187 -10.85 -12.14 3.85
CA LEU A 187 -11.76 -11.11 4.37
C LEU A 187 -11.02 -9.94 5.03
N GLN A 188 -9.85 -10.20 5.62
CA GLN A 188 -9.00 -9.20 6.25
C GLN A 188 -7.52 -9.52 5.97
N TRP A 189 -6.72 -8.50 5.74
CA TRP A 189 -5.28 -8.64 5.56
C TRP A 189 -4.54 -7.38 6.02
N ILE A 190 -3.27 -7.57 6.36
CA ILE A 190 -2.40 -6.51 6.85
C ILE A 190 -1.27 -6.36 5.86
N VAL A 191 -0.97 -5.12 5.47
CA VAL A 191 0.26 -4.76 4.78
C VAL A 191 1.08 -3.92 5.75
N ASP A 192 2.17 -4.47 6.27
CA ASP A 192 3.08 -3.70 7.12
C ASP A 192 3.81 -2.63 6.32
N GLY A 193 4.29 -1.60 7.04
CA GLY A 193 5.03 -0.50 6.44
C GLY A 193 6.28 -0.95 5.69
N GLY A 194 6.69 -0.17 4.69
CA GLY A 194 7.85 -0.48 3.85
C GLY A 194 7.57 -1.41 2.67
N LYS A 195 6.38 -2.03 2.60
CA LYS A 195 5.93 -2.86 1.47
C LYS A 195 5.19 -2.02 0.43
N TYR A 196 5.48 -2.25 -0.84
CA TYR A 196 4.64 -1.69 -1.91
C TYR A 196 3.40 -2.57 -2.09
N LYS A 197 2.22 -1.96 -2.14
CA LYS A 197 0.94 -2.63 -2.41
C LYS A 197 0.28 -2.02 -3.64
N SER A 198 -0.37 -2.89 -4.41
CA SER A 198 -1.30 -2.50 -5.47
C SER A 198 -2.47 -3.47 -5.45
N SER A 199 -3.62 -3.02 -5.95
CA SER A 199 -4.82 -3.84 -6.04
C SER A 199 -5.55 -3.61 -7.36
N PHE A 200 -6.28 -4.61 -7.82
CA PHE A 200 -7.19 -4.45 -8.95
C PHE A 200 -8.46 -5.28 -8.81
N LEU A 201 -9.53 -4.76 -9.42
CA LEU A 201 -10.87 -5.32 -9.37
C LEU A 201 -10.96 -6.66 -10.12
N LEU A 202 -11.62 -7.63 -9.50
CA LEU A 202 -12.02 -8.88 -10.14
C LEU A 202 -13.56 -8.93 -10.22
N PRO A 203 -14.13 -9.55 -11.26
CA PRO A 203 -15.56 -9.79 -11.32
C PRO A 203 -15.98 -10.75 -10.21
N LEU A 204 -17.20 -10.58 -9.73
CA LEU A 204 -17.83 -11.59 -8.90
C LEU A 204 -18.29 -12.79 -9.74
N GLU A 205 -18.20 -13.96 -9.14
CA GLU A 205 -18.67 -15.22 -9.70
C GLU A 205 -19.90 -15.68 -8.90
N GLY A 206 -20.86 -16.34 -9.54
CA GLY A 206 -22.03 -16.90 -8.86
C GLY A 206 -23.18 -15.92 -8.61
N GLU A 207 -23.87 -16.08 -7.47
CA GLU A 207 -25.15 -15.41 -7.17
C GLU A 207 -25.04 -13.89 -6.96
N GLU A 208 -23.87 -13.38 -6.60
CA GLU A 208 -23.63 -11.93 -6.42
C GLU A 208 -23.10 -11.20 -7.66
N LYS A 209 -23.18 -11.80 -8.85
CA LYS A 209 -22.68 -11.22 -10.12
C LYS A 209 -23.17 -9.80 -10.45
N ASP A 210 -24.26 -9.34 -9.82
CA ASP A 210 -24.84 -8.00 -10.01
C ASP A 210 -24.12 -6.91 -9.19
N TRP A 211 -23.06 -7.25 -8.46
CA TRP A 211 -22.19 -6.29 -7.80
C TRP A 211 -20.87 -6.14 -8.56
N GLU A 212 -20.49 -4.89 -8.81
CA GLU A 212 -19.45 -4.53 -9.78
C GLU A 212 -18.19 -3.93 -9.12
N GLY A 213 -18.21 -3.67 -7.80
CA GLY A 213 -17.11 -2.99 -7.13
C GLY A 213 -16.30 -3.87 -6.18
N LEU A 214 -15.26 -3.30 -5.59
CA LEU A 214 -14.59 -3.84 -4.40
C LEU A 214 -14.59 -2.74 -3.35
N LEU A 215 -15.42 -2.89 -2.31
CA LEU A 215 -15.50 -1.96 -1.19
C LEU A 215 -14.80 -2.56 0.03
N ILE A 216 -13.88 -1.79 0.59
CA ILE A 216 -13.13 -2.14 1.80
C ILE A 216 -13.07 -0.95 2.76
N SER A 217 -12.70 -1.21 4.00
CA SER A 217 -12.12 -0.22 4.89
C SER A 217 -10.62 -0.43 5.02
N GLU A 218 -9.86 0.65 5.06
CA GLU A 218 -8.46 0.62 5.47
C GLU A 218 -8.29 1.37 6.79
N THR A 219 -7.40 0.90 7.65
CA THR A 219 -7.00 1.58 8.88
C THR A 219 -5.49 1.60 8.97
N VAL A 220 -4.92 2.80 9.02
CA VAL A 220 -3.47 3.02 9.08
C VAL A 220 -3.07 3.31 10.52
N VAL A 221 -2.01 2.64 10.99
CA VAL A 221 -1.48 2.82 12.35
C VAL A 221 0.05 2.98 12.30
N PRO A 222 0.61 4.07 12.85
CA PRO A 222 -0.08 5.32 13.24
C PRO A 222 -0.84 5.96 12.07
N GLY A 223 -1.74 6.90 12.37
CA GLY A 223 -2.61 7.54 11.39
C GLY A 223 -1.86 8.13 10.19
N PHE A 224 -2.52 8.08 9.02
CA PHE A 224 -1.96 8.46 7.72
C PHE A 224 -1.58 9.95 7.68
N GLU A 225 -0.37 10.19 7.15
CA GLU A 225 0.11 11.49 6.72
C GLU A 225 0.75 11.36 5.33
N TYR A 226 0.58 12.37 4.48
CA TYR A 226 1.14 12.35 3.11
C TYR A 226 2.67 12.23 3.10
N SER A 227 3.37 12.69 4.14
CA SER A 227 4.83 12.56 4.26
C SER A 227 5.30 11.11 4.39
N ASP A 228 4.42 10.20 4.76
CA ASP A 228 4.72 8.80 5.01
C ASP A 228 4.40 7.92 3.79
N HIS A 229 3.86 8.52 2.73
CA HIS A 229 3.34 7.86 1.55
C HIS A 229 4.17 8.16 0.29
N ASP A 230 4.51 7.13 -0.48
CA ASP A 230 5.16 7.29 -1.78
C ASP A 230 4.63 6.32 -2.84
N PHE A 231 4.69 6.75 -4.11
CA PHE A 231 4.35 5.93 -5.27
C PHE A 231 5.57 5.20 -5.81
N MET A 232 5.35 3.99 -6.32
CA MET A 232 6.38 3.23 -7.04
C MET A 232 6.72 3.89 -8.37
N ARG A 233 8.01 4.14 -8.59
CA ARG A 233 8.55 4.53 -9.90
C ARG A 233 9.00 3.32 -10.71
N VAL A 234 9.02 3.43 -12.04
CA VAL A 234 9.48 2.35 -12.92
C VAL A 234 10.89 1.87 -12.58
N GLU A 235 11.83 2.77 -12.30
CA GLU A 235 13.20 2.41 -11.97
C GLU A 235 13.28 1.64 -10.65
N ARG A 236 12.41 1.99 -9.70
CA ARG A 236 12.31 1.27 -8.42
C ARG A 236 11.74 -0.13 -8.61
N LEU A 237 10.70 -0.28 -9.43
CA LEU A 237 10.13 -1.59 -9.76
C LEU A 237 11.20 -2.49 -10.40
N GLU A 238 11.87 -2.00 -11.45
CA GLU A 238 12.90 -2.76 -12.18
C GLU A 238 14.11 -3.11 -11.28
N ALA A 239 14.44 -2.25 -10.33
CA ALA A 239 15.46 -2.54 -9.34
C ALA A 239 15.03 -3.64 -8.35
N LEU A 240 13.77 -3.62 -7.89
CA LEU A 240 13.27 -4.52 -6.86
C LEU A 240 12.94 -5.93 -7.36
N VAL A 241 12.43 -6.11 -8.58
CA VAL A 241 11.95 -7.42 -9.07
C VAL A 241 12.72 -7.92 -10.30
N THR A 242 12.47 -9.14 -10.78
CA THR A 242 13.07 -9.59 -12.04
C THR A 242 12.48 -8.82 -13.23
N LYS A 243 13.14 -8.88 -14.39
CA LYS A 243 12.65 -8.20 -15.60
C LYS A 243 11.25 -8.68 -16.00
N GLU A 244 11.03 -10.00 -15.94
CA GLU A 244 9.79 -10.64 -16.33
C GLU A 244 8.64 -10.22 -15.39
N GLN A 245 8.92 -10.17 -14.08
CA GLN A 245 7.98 -9.67 -13.07
C GLN A 245 7.67 -8.18 -13.26
N ALA A 246 8.70 -7.36 -13.54
CA ALA A 246 8.51 -5.94 -13.82
C ALA A 246 7.63 -5.72 -15.05
N ASP A 247 7.87 -6.47 -16.13
CA ASP A 247 7.09 -6.37 -17.37
C ASP A 247 5.63 -6.79 -17.15
N GLU A 248 5.37 -7.83 -16.36
CA GLU A 248 4.01 -8.28 -16.01
C GLU A 248 3.27 -7.27 -15.13
N MET A 249 3.97 -6.55 -14.24
CA MET A 249 3.36 -5.61 -13.29
C MET A 249 3.39 -4.14 -13.74
N ARG A 250 4.07 -3.80 -14.86
CA ARG A 250 4.29 -2.40 -15.28
C ARG A 250 2.99 -1.60 -15.45
N TRP A 251 1.91 -2.27 -15.85
CA TRP A 251 0.60 -1.62 -16.02
C TRP A 251 0.02 -1.08 -14.70
N MET A 252 0.47 -1.62 -13.56
CA MET A 252 0.03 -1.29 -12.20
C MET A 252 0.74 -0.06 -11.60
N LEU A 253 1.68 0.54 -12.33
CA LEU A 253 2.27 1.85 -11.99
C LEU A 253 1.28 2.97 -12.33
N ARG A 254 1.41 4.11 -11.64
CA ARG A 254 0.74 5.35 -12.06
C ARG A 254 1.31 5.82 -13.40
N LYS A 255 0.50 6.50 -14.21
CA LYS A 255 0.88 6.94 -15.57
C LYS A 255 2.16 7.77 -15.59
N ASP A 256 2.26 8.77 -14.72
CA ASP A 256 3.42 9.68 -14.65
C ASP A 256 4.72 8.97 -14.26
N ASP A 257 4.61 7.75 -13.74
CA ASP A 257 5.72 6.91 -13.30
C ASP A 257 6.04 5.79 -14.30
N LYS A 258 5.37 5.76 -15.46
CA LYS A 258 5.70 4.89 -16.61
C LYS A 258 6.68 5.62 -17.54
N PRO A 259 7.59 4.90 -18.22
CA PRO A 259 8.43 5.50 -19.24
C PRO A 259 7.57 6.04 -20.39
N VAL A 260 7.95 7.20 -20.92
CA VAL A 260 7.34 7.86 -22.09
C VAL A 260 7.53 7.01 -23.35
#